data_AF-A0AAV3ZLJ1-F1
#
_entry.id   AF-A0AAV3ZLJ1-F1
#
_cell.length_a   1.000
_cell.length_b   1.000
_cell.length_c   1.000
_cell.angle_alpha   90.00
_cell.angle_beta   90.00
_cell.angle_gamma   90.00
#
_symmetry.space_group_name_H-M   'P 1'
#
loop_
_entity.id
_entity.type
_entity.pdbx_description
1 polymer ?
#
loop_
_entity_poly.entity_id
_entity_poly.type
_entity_poly.pdbx_seq_one_letter_code
_entity_poly.pdbx_strand_id
1 'polypeptide(L)'
;MAAKTCTKNVMNFIMRSPKFYTSIKLKELLLCRQLYFGCLVRPCLGGSSLHSLPGNRFSSAVVSSPFPSLVSCRTKSTRKADIQISMNLGVCGIEKLEDFTSLSDKSLEDEVTGQINESLEQGNTGRLYAVVYIRGIQHKVTAGDLIVVKYDFPPNVGDRLRLEKVLAVGGKDFSMIGQPLLSRNFVRVDATVVEKTLSHNRVWFVYQKRRSFKKFHLYREIFTVLAINSIQVARLPEQNEEIENQSTQKLE
;
A
#
# COMPACT_ATOMS: atom_id res chain seq x y z
N MET A 1 -36.18 38.24 -7.19
CA MET A 1 -35.67 37.87 -5.84
C MET A 1 -35.80 36.37 -5.69
N ALA A 2 -34.90 35.73 -4.92
CA ALA A 2 -34.71 34.28 -4.72
C ALA A 2 -33.57 33.65 -5.56
N ALA A 3 -32.82 32.75 -4.92
CA ALA A 3 -31.59 32.06 -5.35
C ALA A 3 -30.26 32.83 -5.23
N LYS A 4 -29.95 33.41 -4.06
CA LYS A 4 -28.58 33.84 -3.70
C LYS A 4 -28.09 33.40 -2.31
N THR A 5 -28.78 32.50 -1.60
CA THR A 5 -28.51 32.28 -0.17
C THR A 5 -28.00 30.90 0.27
N CYS A 6 -27.79 29.91 -0.59
CA CYS A 6 -27.47 28.56 -0.07
C CYS A 6 -25.99 28.12 -0.15
N THR A 7 -25.10 28.76 -0.93
CA THR A 7 -23.73 28.25 -1.12
C THR A 7 -22.61 29.04 -0.43
N LYS A 8 -22.93 30.12 0.29
CA LYS A 8 -21.93 30.91 1.04
C LYS A 8 -21.65 30.41 2.46
N ASN A 9 -22.54 29.63 3.08
CA ASN A 9 -22.38 29.23 4.49
C ASN A 9 -21.50 27.99 4.72
N VAL A 10 -21.34 27.11 3.73
CA VAL A 10 -20.53 25.89 3.93
C VAL A 10 -19.02 26.17 3.79
N MET A 11 -18.63 27.08 2.89
CA MET A 11 -17.21 27.36 2.61
C MET A 11 -16.56 28.28 3.65
N ASN A 12 -17.33 29.12 4.35
CA ASN A 12 -16.81 29.96 5.42
C ASN A 12 -16.58 29.19 6.74
N PHE A 13 -17.18 28.02 6.91
CA PHE A 13 -16.93 27.15 8.08
C PHE A 13 -15.57 26.44 7.97
N ILE A 14 -15.15 26.08 6.75
CA ILE A 14 -13.88 25.40 6.49
C ILE A 14 -12.68 26.36 6.57
N MET A 15 -12.89 27.65 6.30
CA MET A 15 -11.80 28.64 6.19
C MET A 15 -11.52 29.44 7.47
N ARG A 16 -12.24 29.21 8.59
CA ARG A 16 -12.17 30.08 9.79
C ARG A 16 -11.70 29.47 11.10
N SER A 17 -11.20 28.24 11.12
CA SER A 17 -10.76 27.62 12.38
C SER A 17 -9.28 27.22 12.35
N PRO A 18 -8.35 28.11 12.78
CA PRO A 18 -7.04 27.70 13.24
C PRO A 18 -7.07 27.47 14.76
N LYS A 19 -6.51 26.33 15.18
CA LYS A 19 -6.19 25.89 16.57
C LYS A 19 -7.32 25.17 17.33
N PHE A 20 -7.16 23.84 17.47
CA PHE A 20 -7.08 23.07 18.73
C PHE A 20 -7.30 21.59 18.41
N TYR A 21 -6.21 20.82 18.32
CA TYR A 21 -6.26 19.36 18.27
C TYR A 21 -6.10 18.83 19.70
N THR A 22 -7.20 18.43 20.33
CA THR A 22 -7.20 17.43 21.40
C THR A 22 -8.51 16.65 21.37
N SER A 23 -8.37 15.34 21.14
CA SER A 23 -9.24 14.23 21.58
C SER A 23 -10.77 14.44 21.58
N ILE A 24 -11.44 13.95 20.53
CA ILE A 24 -12.83 13.50 20.63
C ILE A 24 -12.95 12.11 20.00
N LYS A 25 -13.31 11.13 20.85
CA LYS A 25 -13.74 9.77 20.49
C LYS A 25 -15.14 9.84 19.87
N LEU A 26 -15.37 9.14 18.77
CA LEU A 26 -16.67 8.84 18.15
C LEU A 26 -16.52 7.44 17.51
N LYS A 27 -17.19 6.33 17.84
CA LYS A 27 -18.46 6.05 18.55
C LYS A 27 -19.53 7.10 18.28
N GLU A 28 -19.87 7.25 16.99
CA GLU A 28 -21.24 7.47 16.50
C GLU A 28 -21.21 7.49 14.96
N LEU A 29 -21.07 6.30 14.38
CA LEU A 29 -21.39 6.03 12.98
C LEU A 29 -22.29 4.80 12.94
N LEU A 30 -23.45 4.89 13.57
CA LEU A 30 -24.52 3.90 13.48
C LEU A 30 -25.85 4.65 13.60
N LEU A 31 -26.42 5.07 12.47
CA LEU A 31 -27.86 5.19 12.23
C LEU A 31 -28.09 5.76 10.83
N CYS A 32 -28.18 4.85 9.85
CA CYS A 32 -29.06 4.96 8.69
C CYS A 32 -28.92 3.67 7.86
N ARG A 33 -29.39 2.57 8.44
CA ARG A 33 -29.63 1.29 7.77
C ARG A 33 -30.94 0.76 8.35
N GLN A 34 -31.75 0.12 7.50
CA GLN A 34 -33.17 -0.28 7.67
C GLN A 34 -34.15 0.91 7.48
N LEU A 35 -35.13 0.93 6.57
CA LEU A 35 -35.94 -0.07 5.84
C LEU A 35 -36.42 0.62 4.52
N TYR A 36 -36.74 0.01 3.38
CA TYR A 36 -37.64 -1.12 3.13
C TYR A 36 -37.32 -1.74 1.77
N PHE A 37 -37.25 -3.08 1.77
CA PHE A 37 -37.54 -3.91 0.61
C PHE A 37 -39.02 -3.79 0.24
N GLY A 38 -39.30 -3.67 -1.06
CA GLY A 38 -40.64 -3.83 -1.62
C GLY A 38 -40.52 -4.30 -3.06
N CYS A 39 -40.73 -5.61 -3.27
CA CYS A 39 -40.92 -6.21 -4.58
C CYS A 39 -42.10 -5.55 -5.30
N LEU A 40 -41.98 -5.31 -6.61
CA LEU A 40 -43.02 -5.61 -7.61
C LEU A 40 -42.48 -5.38 -9.02
N VAL A 41 -42.36 -6.50 -9.73
CA VAL A 41 -42.40 -6.70 -11.18
C VAL A 41 -42.92 -5.50 -11.98
N ARG A 42 -42.12 -5.01 -12.95
CA ARG A 42 -42.65 -4.33 -14.14
C ARG A 42 -41.93 -4.75 -15.42
N PRO A 43 -42.68 -4.92 -16.52
CA PRO A 43 -42.22 -5.58 -17.73
C PRO A 43 -41.51 -4.62 -18.69
N CYS A 44 -40.71 -5.23 -19.57
CA CYS A 44 -40.13 -4.63 -20.76
C CYS A 44 -41.26 -4.22 -21.72
N LEU A 45 -41.39 -2.94 -22.05
CA LEU A 45 -42.22 -2.49 -23.17
C LEU A 45 -41.56 -1.28 -23.87
N GLY A 46 -41.46 -1.41 -25.19
CA GLY A 46 -41.35 -0.43 -26.28
C GLY A 46 -40.95 1.01 -25.93
N GLY A 47 -40.04 1.64 -26.64
CA GLY A 47 -40.03 1.69 -28.10
C GLY A 47 -39.68 3.11 -28.49
N SER A 48 -38.75 3.20 -29.42
CA SER A 48 -38.14 4.40 -29.97
C SER A 48 -39.13 5.32 -30.69
N SER A 49 -38.84 6.61 -30.55
CA SER A 49 -39.33 7.74 -31.35
C SER A 49 -39.53 7.41 -32.83
N LEU A 50 -40.74 7.64 -33.33
CA LEU A 50 -41.08 7.70 -34.75
C LEU A 50 -40.77 9.12 -35.25
N HIS A 51 -39.65 9.28 -35.94
CA HIS A 51 -39.49 10.35 -36.93
C HIS A 51 -38.67 9.83 -38.13
N SER A 52 -39.42 9.55 -39.20
CA SER A 52 -39.12 9.81 -40.61
C SER A 52 -37.71 9.51 -41.14
N LEU A 53 -37.56 8.43 -41.91
CA LEU A 53 -36.89 8.41 -43.22
C LEU A 53 -37.35 7.18 -44.04
N PRO A 54 -37.67 7.33 -45.35
CA PRO A 54 -37.94 6.22 -46.27
C PRO A 54 -36.66 5.80 -47.02
N GLY A 55 -36.47 4.50 -47.29
CA GLY A 55 -35.30 4.06 -48.06
C GLY A 55 -35.05 2.55 -48.19
N ASN A 56 -35.96 1.85 -48.85
CA ASN A 56 -35.79 0.67 -49.71
C ASN A 56 -34.40 -0.03 -49.83
N ARG A 57 -34.30 -1.34 -49.51
CA ARG A 57 -34.10 -2.47 -50.47
C ARG A 57 -33.48 -3.74 -49.86
N PHE A 58 -33.97 -4.88 -50.36
CA PHE A 58 -33.46 -6.26 -50.34
C PHE A 58 -33.86 -7.22 -49.19
N SER A 59 -34.96 -7.94 -49.48
CA SER A 59 -35.04 -9.42 -49.61
C SER A 59 -34.43 -10.29 -48.51
N SER A 60 -35.28 -10.97 -47.77
CA SER A 60 -34.97 -12.22 -47.05
C SER A 60 -35.83 -13.36 -47.59
N ALA A 61 -35.18 -14.40 -48.11
CA ALA A 61 -35.72 -15.76 -48.23
C ALA A 61 -34.74 -16.69 -47.50
N VAL A 62 -35.09 -17.20 -46.32
CA VAL A 62 -35.60 -18.57 -46.11
C VAL A 62 -34.76 -19.62 -46.85
N VAL A 63 -33.98 -20.42 -46.11
CA VAL A 63 -33.90 -21.87 -46.33
C VAL A 63 -33.61 -22.59 -45.01
N SER A 64 -34.56 -23.45 -44.65
CA SER A 64 -34.44 -24.60 -43.78
C SER A 64 -33.43 -25.62 -44.29
N SER A 65 -32.79 -26.37 -43.40
CA SER A 65 -32.83 -27.85 -43.41
C SER A 65 -31.79 -28.49 -42.46
N PRO A 66 -31.96 -29.78 -42.11
CA PRO A 66 -31.50 -30.33 -40.84
C PRO A 66 -30.54 -31.56 -40.93
N PHE A 67 -29.76 -31.79 -39.85
CA PHE A 67 -29.01 -33.02 -39.43
C PHE A 67 -27.86 -33.54 -40.35
N PRO A 68 -26.81 -34.28 -39.87
CA PRO A 68 -26.82 -35.25 -38.77
C PRO A 68 -25.57 -35.32 -37.84
N SER A 69 -25.64 -36.27 -36.90
CA SER A 69 -24.67 -36.78 -35.93
C SER A 69 -23.17 -36.74 -36.29
N LEU A 70 -22.36 -36.21 -35.37
CA LEU A 70 -21.01 -36.71 -35.10
C LEU A 70 -20.87 -36.94 -33.58
N VAL A 71 -21.18 -38.17 -33.19
CA VAL A 71 -20.73 -38.72 -31.90
C VAL A 71 -19.22 -38.87 -32.01
N SER A 72 -18.48 -37.99 -31.34
CA SER A 72 -17.05 -38.21 -31.10
C SER A 72 -16.92 -39.37 -30.12
N CYS A 73 -16.55 -40.54 -30.66
CA CYS A 73 -16.18 -41.71 -29.89
C CYS A 73 -14.84 -41.43 -29.20
N ARG A 74 -14.86 -40.69 -28.09
CA ARG A 74 -13.65 -40.49 -27.27
C ARG A 74 -13.28 -41.84 -26.65
N THR A 75 -12.25 -42.48 -27.20
CA THR A 75 -11.76 -43.79 -26.76
C THR A 75 -11.44 -43.75 -25.27
N LYS A 76 -11.87 -44.77 -24.52
CA LYS A 76 -11.81 -44.84 -23.04
C LYS A 76 -10.38 -44.83 -22.46
N SER A 77 -9.35 -44.74 -23.30
CA SER A 77 -7.94 -44.89 -22.94
C SER A 77 -7.29 -43.62 -22.38
N THR A 78 -7.84 -42.42 -22.59
CA THR A 78 -7.21 -41.18 -22.06
C THR A 78 -7.70 -40.83 -20.66
N ARG A 79 -8.81 -41.41 -20.18
CA ARG A 79 -9.42 -41.00 -18.90
C ARG A 79 -8.51 -41.22 -17.70
N LYS A 80 -7.72 -42.30 -17.64
CA LYS A 80 -6.82 -42.51 -16.48
C LYS A 80 -5.66 -41.52 -16.44
N ALA A 81 -5.14 -41.10 -17.59
CA ALA A 81 -4.10 -40.07 -17.67
C ALA A 81 -4.69 -38.66 -17.43
N ASP A 82 -5.88 -38.38 -17.96
CA ASP A 82 -6.56 -37.09 -17.81
C ASP A 82 -7.00 -36.83 -16.34
N ILE A 83 -7.39 -37.88 -15.60
CA ILE A 83 -7.81 -37.80 -14.18
C ILE A 83 -6.61 -37.54 -13.25
N GLN A 84 -5.41 -38.03 -13.59
CA GLN A 84 -4.23 -37.83 -12.74
C GLN A 84 -3.60 -36.44 -12.89
N ILE A 85 -3.85 -35.74 -14.00
CA ILE A 85 -3.13 -34.50 -14.35
C ILE A 85 -4.03 -33.26 -14.23
N SER A 86 -5.35 -33.41 -14.30
CA SER A 86 -6.26 -32.28 -14.17
C SER A 86 -7.47 -32.70 -13.34
N MET A 87 -7.72 -32.04 -12.21
CA MET A 87 -8.93 -32.27 -11.40
C MET A 87 -10.18 -31.79 -12.16
N ASN A 88 -10.54 -32.43 -13.27
CA ASN A 88 -11.72 -32.18 -14.11
C ASN A 88 -11.88 -30.73 -14.64
N LEU A 89 -10.82 -29.91 -14.69
CA LEU A 89 -10.88 -28.53 -15.20
C LEU A 89 -10.54 -28.38 -16.70
N GLY A 90 -10.19 -29.48 -17.39
CA GLY A 90 -9.97 -29.44 -18.85
C GLY A 90 -8.76 -28.62 -19.29
N VAL A 91 -7.77 -28.43 -18.42
CA VAL A 91 -6.51 -27.74 -18.73
C VAL A 91 -5.39 -28.79 -18.84
N CYS A 92 -4.59 -28.72 -19.90
CA CYS A 92 -3.38 -29.53 -20.04
C CYS A 92 -2.32 -29.08 -19.03
N GLY A 93 -1.84 -30.02 -18.21
CA GLY A 93 -0.52 -30.00 -17.58
C GLY A 93 -0.16 -28.75 -16.79
N ILE A 94 -0.62 -28.67 -15.55
CA ILE A 94 0.23 -28.09 -14.51
C ILE A 94 0.98 -29.29 -13.96
N GLU A 95 2.25 -29.46 -14.34
CA GLU A 95 3.15 -30.36 -13.62
C GLU A 95 2.95 -30.08 -12.14
N LYS A 96 2.75 -31.11 -11.32
CA LYS A 96 2.74 -30.94 -9.86
C LYS A 96 4.03 -30.21 -9.54
N LEU A 97 3.92 -28.93 -9.21
CA LEU A 97 5.04 -28.15 -8.78
C LEU A 97 5.63 -28.96 -7.63
N GLU A 98 6.88 -29.41 -7.76
CA GLU A 98 7.59 -30.05 -6.65
C GLU A 98 7.27 -29.23 -5.42
N ASP A 99 6.71 -29.90 -4.42
CA ASP A 99 6.04 -29.26 -3.29
C ASP A 99 6.90 -28.08 -2.87
N PHE A 100 6.36 -26.86 -2.96
CA PHE A 100 6.96 -25.68 -2.36
C PHE A 100 7.33 -26.14 -0.94
N THR A 101 8.62 -26.44 -0.70
CA THR A 101 9.12 -26.82 0.61
C THR A 101 8.52 -25.81 1.55
N SER A 102 7.73 -26.28 2.52
CA SER A 102 6.91 -25.40 3.34
C SER A 102 7.78 -24.23 3.79
N LEU A 103 7.25 -23.02 3.67
CA LEU A 103 7.87 -21.72 4.01
C LEU A 103 8.30 -21.60 5.50
N SER A 104 8.56 -22.72 6.17
CA SER A 104 8.68 -22.91 7.60
C SER A 104 9.67 -24.03 7.95
N ASP A 105 10.66 -24.29 7.10
CA ASP A 105 11.78 -25.16 7.47
C ASP A 105 12.70 -24.36 8.41
N LYS A 106 12.44 -24.46 9.71
CA LYS A 106 13.19 -23.74 10.75
C LYS A 106 14.70 -23.91 10.64
N SER A 107 15.16 -25.08 10.20
CA SER A 107 16.58 -25.36 9.98
C SER A 107 17.20 -24.47 8.89
N LEU A 108 16.46 -24.15 7.83
CA LEU A 108 16.94 -23.24 6.78
C LEU A 108 16.95 -21.79 7.28
N GLU A 109 15.96 -21.39 8.08
CA GLU A 109 15.93 -20.07 8.71
C GLU A 109 17.14 -19.86 9.63
N ASP A 110 17.46 -20.87 10.44
CA ASP A 110 18.61 -20.86 11.34
C ASP A 110 19.93 -20.84 10.55
N GLU A 111 20.05 -21.62 9.47
CA GLU A 111 21.24 -21.62 8.59
C GLU A 111 21.45 -20.26 7.92
N VAL A 112 20.40 -19.68 7.33
CA VAL A 112 20.47 -18.34 6.70
C VAL A 112 20.80 -17.26 7.73
N THR A 113 20.21 -17.36 8.93
CA THR A 113 20.51 -16.43 10.03
C THR A 113 21.98 -16.55 10.46
N GLY A 114 22.51 -17.77 10.53
CA GLY A 114 23.94 -18.04 10.76
C GLY A 114 24.83 -17.37 9.72
N GLN A 115 24.54 -17.57 8.43
CA GLN A 115 25.30 -16.95 7.33
C GLN A 115 25.27 -15.41 7.37
N ILE A 116 24.13 -14.81 7.73
CA ILE A 116 24.02 -13.36 7.90
C ILE A 116 24.87 -12.89 9.08
N ASN A 117 24.82 -13.59 10.22
CA ASN A 117 25.61 -13.27 11.40
C ASN A 117 27.12 -13.36 11.11
N GLU A 118 27.57 -14.40 10.42
CA GLU A 118 28.96 -14.52 9.97
C GLU A 118 29.37 -13.35 9.06
N SER A 119 28.50 -12.96 8.12
CA SER A 119 28.75 -11.83 7.22
C SER A 119 28.83 -10.48 7.98
N LEU A 120 28.03 -10.31 9.03
CA LEU A 120 28.06 -9.15 9.92
C LEU A 120 29.36 -9.10 10.72
N GLU A 121 29.81 -10.23 11.28
CA GLU A 121 31.04 -10.35 12.06
C GLU A 121 32.30 -10.14 11.23
N GLN A 122 32.31 -10.64 9.98
CA GLN A 122 33.39 -10.40 9.03
C GLN A 122 33.46 -8.94 8.56
N GLY A 123 32.41 -8.14 8.77
CA GLY A 123 32.34 -6.75 8.32
C GLY A 123 32.22 -6.58 6.80
N ASN A 124 31.98 -7.66 6.05
CA ASN A 124 31.88 -7.67 4.58
C ASN A 124 30.52 -7.19 4.06
N THR A 125 29.87 -6.25 4.76
CA THR A 125 28.46 -5.86 4.51
C THR A 125 28.30 -4.74 3.48
N GLY A 126 29.39 -4.08 3.10
CA GLY A 126 29.38 -2.96 2.16
C GLY A 126 28.64 -1.73 2.70
N ARG A 127 28.16 -0.85 1.81
CA ARG A 127 27.37 0.32 2.20
C ARG A 127 25.93 -0.09 2.51
N LEU A 128 25.56 -0.06 3.78
CA LEU A 128 24.19 -0.35 4.23
C LEU A 128 23.21 0.73 3.78
N TYR A 129 21.98 0.30 3.50
CA TYR A 129 20.82 1.17 3.33
C TYR A 129 19.70 0.76 4.28
N ALA A 130 18.83 1.71 4.63
CA ALA A 130 17.65 1.48 5.44
C ALA A 130 16.42 2.13 4.81
N VAL A 131 15.25 1.58 5.08
CA VAL A 131 13.97 2.21 4.77
C VAL A 131 13.36 2.68 6.08
N VAL A 132 13.34 3.99 6.29
CA VAL A 132 12.85 4.61 7.52
C VAL A 132 11.49 5.24 7.29
N TYR A 133 10.56 5.05 8.22
CA TYR A 133 9.24 5.64 8.18
C TYR A 133 9.15 6.90 9.05
N ILE A 134 9.01 8.06 8.41
CA ILE A 134 8.90 9.36 9.07
C ILE A 134 7.64 10.06 8.58
N ARG A 135 6.79 10.47 9.52
CA ARG A 135 5.60 11.30 9.26
C ARG A 135 4.72 10.81 8.10
N GLY A 136 4.51 9.50 7.97
CA GLY A 136 3.65 8.95 6.93
C GLY A 136 4.36 8.58 5.63
N ILE A 137 5.64 8.91 5.49
CA ILE A 137 6.42 8.71 4.28
C ILE A 137 7.60 7.77 4.57
N GLN A 138 7.88 6.87 3.63
CA GLN A 138 9.04 5.99 3.68
C GLN A 138 10.20 6.64 2.95
N HIS A 139 11.36 6.68 3.59
CA HIS A 139 12.60 7.22 3.05
C HIS A 139 13.61 6.08 2.92
N LYS A 140 14.05 5.80 1.70
CA LYS A 140 15.25 4.99 1.47
C LYS A 140 16.46 5.87 1.74
N VAL A 141 17.30 5.47 2.69
CA VAL A 141 18.44 6.24 3.16
C VAL A 141 19.70 5.39 3.24
N THR A 142 20.83 6.02 3.04
CA THR A 142 22.16 5.48 3.32
C THR A 142 22.91 6.42 4.27
N ALA A 143 24.01 5.94 4.87
CA ALA A 143 24.86 6.80 5.69
C ALA A 143 25.42 7.96 4.84
N GLY A 144 25.37 9.18 5.38
CA GLY A 144 25.78 10.43 4.72
C GLY A 144 24.67 11.15 3.95
N ASP A 145 23.48 10.58 3.82
CA ASP A 145 22.40 11.22 3.06
C ASP A 145 21.70 12.35 3.83
N LEU A 146 21.20 13.34 3.10
CA LEU A 146 20.32 14.39 3.62
C LEU A 146 18.87 14.09 3.23
N ILE A 147 17.98 14.05 4.23
CA ILE A 147 16.55 13.89 4.02
C ILE A 147 15.78 15.13 4.46
N VAL A 148 14.79 15.52 3.65
CA VAL A 148 13.89 16.64 3.93
C VAL A 148 12.59 16.13 4.52
N VAL A 149 12.32 16.48 5.78
CA VAL A 149 11.09 16.13 6.48
C VAL A 149 10.20 17.37 6.53
N LYS A 150 9.01 17.31 5.92
CA LYS A 150 8.04 18.43 5.84
C LYS A 150 7.31 18.69 7.17
N TYR A 151 8.03 18.82 8.27
CA TYR A 151 7.47 19.00 9.60
C TYR A 151 8.38 19.89 10.43
N ASP A 152 7.77 20.61 11.37
CA ASP A 152 8.49 21.36 12.39
C ASP A 152 8.86 20.40 13.52
N PHE A 153 10.10 19.93 13.51
CA PHE A 153 10.58 18.91 14.44
C PHE A 153 10.89 19.54 15.81
N PRO A 154 10.54 18.94 16.96
CA PRO A 154 10.79 19.56 18.26
C PRO A 154 12.28 19.77 18.62
N PRO A 155 13.18 18.79 18.44
CA PRO A 155 14.62 18.89 18.70
C PRO A 155 15.31 20.07 18.01
N ASN A 156 16.35 20.62 18.62
CA ASN A 156 17.10 21.76 18.10
C ASN A 156 18.04 21.36 16.96
N VAL A 157 18.53 22.36 16.22
CA VAL A 157 19.56 22.16 15.21
C VAL A 157 20.85 21.68 15.89
N GLY A 158 21.46 20.62 15.36
CA GLY A 158 22.64 19.97 15.93
C GLY A 158 22.34 18.75 16.80
N ASP A 159 21.08 18.55 17.22
CA ASP A 159 20.71 17.41 18.06
C ASP A 159 20.83 16.09 17.30
N ARG A 160 21.30 15.05 18.00
CA ARG A 160 21.36 13.68 17.50
C ARG A 160 20.07 12.94 17.84
N LEU A 161 19.55 12.22 16.85
CA LEU A 161 18.27 11.53 16.86
C LEU A 161 18.49 10.07 16.53
N ARG A 162 17.78 9.19 17.22
CA ARG A 162 17.66 7.79 16.84
C ARG A 162 16.33 7.58 16.11
N LEU A 163 16.40 7.13 14.86
CA LEU A 163 15.20 6.82 14.08
C LEU A 163 14.75 5.40 14.40
N GLU A 164 13.67 5.28 15.17
CA GLU A 164 13.19 3.98 15.66
C GLU A 164 12.40 3.18 14.62
N LYS A 165 11.64 3.87 13.76
CA LYS A 165 10.72 3.23 12.82
C LYS A 165 11.45 2.84 11.54
N VAL A 166 12.18 1.75 11.59
CA VAL A 166 12.88 1.15 10.45
C VAL A 166 12.09 -0.05 9.94
N LEU A 167 11.78 -0.06 8.64
CA LEU A 167 10.99 -1.10 7.98
C LEU A 167 11.89 -2.19 7.39
N ALA A 168 13.01 -1.79 6.81
CA ALA A 168 13.96 -2.71 6.19
C ALA A 168 15.38 -2.16 6.28
N VAL A 169 16.36 -3.06 6.31
CA VAL A 169 17.79 -2.77 6.18
C VAL A 169 18.39 -3.75 5.21
N GLY A 170 19.28 -3.28 4.33
CA GLY A 170 19.99 -4.15 3.40
C GLY A 170 21.45 -3.76 3.27
N GLY A 171 22.28 -4.78 3.09
CA GLY A 171 23.66 -4.65 2.68
C GLY A 171 23.83 -5.07 1.23
N LYS A 172 25.06 -5.44 0.88
CA LYS A 172 25.40 -5.95 -0.45
C LYS A 172 24.76 -7.31 -0.72
N ASP A 173 24.89 -8.23 0.24
CA ASP A 173 24.59 -9.66 0.03
C ASP A 173 23.34 -10.14 0.80
N PHE A 174 22.85 -9.36 1.77
CA PHE A 174 21.67 -9.70 2.58
C PHE A 174 20.71 -8.52 2.73
N SER A 175 19.46 -8.84 3.07
CA SER A 175 18.42 -7.86 3.40
C SER A 175 17.50 -8.39 4.48
N MET A 176 17.25 -7.55 5.49
CA MET A 176 16.34 -7.79 6.58
C MET A 176 15.09 -6.93 6.39
N ILE A 177 13.93 -7.57 6.41
CA ILE A 177 12.63 -6.91 6.24
C ILE A 177 11.79 -7.18 7.48
N GLY A 178 11.26 -6.13 8.09
CA GLY A 178 10.45 -6.22 9.29
C GLY A 178 9.01 -6.65 9.02
N GLN A 179 8.34 -7.11 10.07
CA GLN A 179 6.91 -7.45 10.06
C GLN A 179 6.14 -6.61 11.10
N PRO A 180 5.64 -5.41 10.77
CA PRO A 180 6.05 -4.52 9.69
C PRO A 180 7.34 -3.71 10.00
N LEU A 181 7.79 -3.69 11.26
CA LEU A 181 8.98 -2.94 11.71
C LEU A 181 10.07 -3.93 12.13
N LEU A 182 11.33 -3.51 12.00
CA LEU A 182 12.47 -4.23 12.60
C LEU A 182 12.59 -3.88 14.08
N SER A 183 12.99 -4.85 14.90
CA SER A 183 13.18 -4.65 16.34
C SER A 183 14.28 -3.64 16.62
N ARG A 184 14.05 -2.77 17.62
CA ARG A 184 14.99 -1.69 18.00
C ARG A 184 16.36 -2.20 18.43
N ASN A 185 16.45 -3.44 18.91
CA ASN A 185 17.71 -4.02 19.39
C ASN A 185 18.66 -4.36 18.24
N PHE A 186 18.12 -4.76 17.08
CA PHE A 186 18.95 -5.17 15.94
C PHE A 186 19.40 -4.03 15.07
N VAL A 187 18.59 -2.98 14.93
CA VAL A 187 18.89 -1.88 14.00
C VAL A 187 18.91 -0.55 14.74
N ARG A 188 19.96 0.22 14.49
CA ARG A 188 20.11 1.59 14.95
C ARG A 188 20.46 2.52 13.80
N VAL A 189 19.56 3.45 13.50
CA VAL A 189 19.78 4.51 12.53
C VAL A 189 19.89 5.83 13.28
N ASP A 190 21.09 6.40 13.27
CA ASP A 190 21.39 7.67 13.92
C ASP A 190 21.39 8.79 12.88
N ALA A 191 20.72 9.89 13.20
CA ALA A 191 20.59 11.07 12.36
C ALA A 191 20.85 12.35 13.16
N THR A 192 21.19 13.45 12.49
CA THR A 192 21.36 14.77 13.11
C THR A 192 20.49 15.80 12.41
N VAL A 193 19.89 16.70 13.18
CA VAL A 193 19.17 17.85 12.63
C VAL A 193 20.18 18.87 12.07
N VAL A 194 20.18 19.08 10.77
CA VAL A 194 21.11 20.01 10.10
C VAL A 194 20.54 21.42 10.07
N GLU A 195 19.29 21.57 9.67
CA GLU A 195 18.63 22.88 9.58
C GLU A 195 17.12 22.75 9.69
N LYS A 196 16.49 23.87 10.08
CA LYS A 196 15.04 24.07 10.07
C LYS A 196 14.75 25.33 9.29
N THR A 197 14.11 25.19 8.14
CA THR A 197 13.99 26.28 7.17
C THR A 197 12.60 26.28 6.52
N LEU A 198 12.25 27.38 5.88
CA LEU A 198 11.04 27.55 5.09
C LEU A 198 11.31 27.25 3.61
N SER A 199 10.38 26.58 2.92
CA SER A 199 10.43 26.37 1.47
C SER A 199 10.50 27.68 0.69
N HIS A 200 10.82 27.61 -0.60
CA HIS A 200 10.54 28.73 -1.50
C HIS A 200 9.06 29.10 -1.46
N ASN A 201 8.74 30.34 -1.85
CA ASN A 201 7.36 30.81 -1.93
C ASN A 201 6.59 29.97 -2.95
N ARG A 202 5.57 29.26 -2.49
CA ARG A 202 4.64 28.52 -3.34
C ARG A 202 3.40 29.37 -3.60
N VAL A 203 2.97 29.35 -4.85
CA VAL A 203 1.77 30.07 -5.30
C VAL A 203 0.57 29.16 -5.19
N TRP A 204 -0.40 29.53 -4.37
CA TRP A 204 -1.76 29.00 -4.41
C TRP A 204 -2.65 30.01 -5.14
N PHE A 205 -2.93 29.72 -6.41
CA PHE A 205 -3.82 30.54 -7.22
C PHE A 205 -5.10 29.78 -7.56
N VAL A 206 -6.24 30.34 -7.17
CA VAL A 206 -7.57 29.81 -7.50
C VAL A 206 -8.28 30.81 -8.40
N TYR A 207 -8.73 30.34 -9.56
CA TYR A 207 -9.42 31.15 -10.55
C TYR A 207 -10.72 30.47 -10.99
N GLN A 208 -11.80 31.24 -11.07
CA GLN A 208 -13.08 30.79 -11.61
C GLN A 208 -13.54 31.70 -12.75
N LYS A 209 -13.61 31.11 -13.95
CA LYS A 209 -14.02 31.80 -15.18
C LYS A 209 -15.43 32.39 -15.04
N ARG A 210 -15.62 33.60 -15.57
CA ARG A 210 -16.92 34.34 -15.60
C ARG A 210 -17.58 34.57 -14.23
N ARG A 211 -16.89 34.29 -13.12
CA ARG A 211 -17.39 34.59 -11.76
C ARG A 211 -16.63 35.71 -11.07
N SER A 212 -15.74 36.42 -11.78
CA SER A 212 -14.83 37.43 -11.21
C SER A 212 -14.14 36.97 -9.92
N PHE A 213 -13.89 35.67 -9.79
CA PHE A 213 -13.28 35.07 -8.61
C PHE A 213 -11.86 34.66 -8.96
N LYS A 214 -10.91 35.42 -8.41
CA LYS A 214 -9.48 35.14 -8.46
C LYS A 214 -8.91 35.36 -7.06
N LYS A 215 -8.19 34.38 -6.55
CA LYS A 215 -7.51 34.44 -5.25
C LYS A 215 -6.07 33.99 -5.45
N PHE A 216 -5.15 34.86 -5.06
CA PHE A 216 -3.71 34.62 -5.12
C PHE A 216 -3.18 34.63 -3.70
N HIS A 217 -2.54 33.55 -3.30
CA HIS A 217 -1.93 33.42 -1.98
C HIS A 217 -0.54 32.83 -2.13
N LEU A 218 0.46 33.46 -1.51
CA LEU A 218 1.80 32.92 -1.41
C LEU A 218 1.95 32.28 -0.03
N TYR A 219 2.41 31.04 0.01
CA TYR A 219 2.67 30.34 1.25
C TYR A 219 4.02 29.62 1.20
N ARG A 220 4.59 29.35 2.37
CA ARG A 220 5.85 28.62 2.53
C ARG A 220 5.62 27.49 3.51
N GLU A 221 6.15 26.31 3.20
CA GLU A 221 6.08 25.13 4.08
C GLU A 221 7.34 25.08 4.94
N ILE A 222 7.18 24.83 6.24
CA ILE A 222 8.32 24.54 7.13
C ILE A 222 8.80 23.13 6.84
N PHE A 223 10.11 22.94 6.76
CA PHE A 223 10.72 21.63 6.71
C PHE A 223 12.00 21.61 7.55
N THR A 224 12.35 20.41 7.98
CA THR A 224 13.57 20.11 8.72
C THR A 224 14.44 19.21 7.85
N VAL A 225 15.73 19.51 7.76
CA VAL A 225 16.70 18.67 7.07
C VAL A 225 17.43 17.82 8.11
N LEU A 226 17.42 16.51 7.89
CA LEU A 226 18.15 15.55 8.71
C LEU A 226 19.31 14.97 7.90
N ALA A 227 20.50 14.92 8.49
CA ALA A 227 21.62 14.14 7.98
C ALA A 227 21.62 12.76 8.63
N ILE A 228 21.74 11.71 7.83
CA ILE A 228 21.89 10.35 8.33
C ILE A 228 23.36 10.11 8.63
N ASN A 229 23.69 9.88 9.91
CA ASN A 229 25.08 9.72 10.34
C ASN A 229 25.56 8.30 10.08
N SER A 230 24.84 7.31 10.64
CA SER A 230 25.23 5.91 10.57
C SER A 230 24.03 4.99 10.66
N ILE A 231 24.15 3.85 9.97
CA ILE A 231 23.22 2.73 10.06
C ILE A 231 24.03 1.57 10.64
N GLN A 232 23.63 1.10 11.82
CA GLN A 232 24.27 0.00 12.53
C GLN A 232 23.29 -1.17 12.62
N VAL A 233 23.82 -2.38 12.41
CA VAL A 233 23.09 -3.64 12.54
C VAL A 233 23.83 -4.50 13.56
N ALA A 234 23.09 -5.02 14.53
CA ALA A 234 23.59 -5.96 15.52
C ALA A 234 23.32 -7.41 15.08
N ARG A 235 23.95 -8.35 15.78
CA ARG A 235 23.76 -9.80 15.60
C ARG A 235 22.29 -10.18 15.78
N LEU A 236 21.80 -11.07 14.91
CA LEU A 236 20.48 -11.68 15.01
C LEU A 236 20.49 -12.81 16.06
N PRO A 237 19.43 -12.97 16.87
CA PRO A 237 19.37 -14.00 17.88
C PRO A 237 19.11 -15.35 17.21
N GLU A 238 19.74 -16.39 17.74
CA GLU A 238 19.39 -17.77 17.41
C GLU A 238 18.23 -18.21 18.31
N GLN A 239 17.29 -19.03 17.81
CA GLN A 239 16.03 -19.36 18.51
C GLN A 239 16.23 -19.92 19.95
N ASN A 240 17.42 -20.43 20.25
CA ASN A 240 17.79 -20.95 21.56
C ASN A 240 17.89 -19.87 22.64
N GLU A 241 18.28 -18.64 22.29
CA GLU A 241 18.45 -17.52 23.25
C GLU A 241 17.12 -16.82 23.59
N GLU A 242 16.10 -16.94 22.74
CA GLU A 242 14.79 -16.34 22.98
C GLU A 242 14.06 -17.03 24.14
N ILE A 243 14.29 -18.33 24.35
CA ILE A 243 13.70 -19.12 25.43
C ILE A 243 14.24 -18.66 26.79
N GLU A 244 15.55 -18.39 26.88
CA GLU A 244 16.19 -17.93 28.12
C GLU A 244 15.75 -16.51 28.48
N ASN A 245 15.76 -15.58 27.53
CA ASN A 245 15.34 -14.19 27.77
C ASN A 245 13.87 -14.06 28.20
N GLN A 246 12.98 -14.94 27.72
CA GLN A 246 11.58 -15.00 28.14
C GLN A 246 11.39 -15.63 29.53
N SER A 247 12.31 -16.50 29.95
CA SER A 247 12.27 -17.12 31.28
C SER A 247 12.71 -16.15 32.38
N THR A 248 13.69 -15.27 32.09
CA THR A 248 14.17 -14.25 33.03
C THR A 248 13.13 -13.14 33.26
N GLN A 249 12.39 -12.73 32.22
CA GLN A 249 11.34 -11.69 32.30
C GLN A 249 10.07 -12.13 33.03
N LYS A 250 9.90 -13.42 33.35
CA LYS A 250 8.74 -13.96 34.10
C LYS A 250 9.00 -14.14 35.59
N LEU A 251 10.25 -13.95 36.02
CA LEU A 251 10.67 -14.06 37.42
C LEU A 251 10.79 -12.69 38.12
N GLU A 252 10.59 -11.60 37.37
CA GLU A 252 10.45 -10.22 37.86
C GLU A 252 8.99 -9.77 37.79
#